data_AF-A0A916U263-F1
#
_entry.id   AF-A0A916U263-F1
#
_cell.length_a   1.000
_cell.length_b   1.000
_cell.length_c   1.000
_cell.angle_alpha   90.00
_cell.angle_beta   90.00
_cell.angle_gamma   90.00
#
_symmetry.space_group_name_H-M   'P 1'
#
loop_
_entity.id
_entity.type
_entity.pdbx_description
1 polymer ?
#
loop_
_entity_poly.entity_id
_entity_poly.type
_entity_poly.pdbx_seq_one_letter_code
_entity_poly.pdbx_strand_id
1 'polypeptide(L)'
;MIALPITGTDSRVRQLVANYCSTVLLMYLGLLFYTEFSVYHAGIYGAYWEPQTLTWMSAIHISTPKALRALFWAYAVVLVPYFALAGNVEAKGYLFIKWLSAAVSGRTKMLPAEKQAALVLLLKFVFVPFIINAGIVHVCQLNYRIVDVFKYYSLPELERPYFVKDMAVLYLQIATAFVYTLDVVPFVVGYLTESHLQDNKIKSVDVTASGWFFCLMCYPPFNNAAGAFIPTNVPDHVESFAAILGTDFIGRNLHLVLNSLAVLFLLAYASCSVSLGWKCSNLTSRGVVRSGLYGIVRHPAYVCKNAAWWIFAGSIAIHNAAAGRPWVFDLLCLALFTCVYAMRAITEERHLQYSDVEYASYCQQVPYRFLPCWI
;
A
#
# COMPACT_ATOMS: atom_id res chain seq x y z
N MET A 1 -22.22 -35.72 -8.54
CA MET A 1 -22.18 -36.24 -7.16
C MET A 1 -22.95 -35.29 -6.28
N ILE A 2 -24.08 -35.75 -5.78
CA ILE A 2 -25.01 -35.00 -4.93
C ILE A 2 -24.36 -34.88 -3.55
N ALA A 3 -24.03 -33.64 -3.14
CA ALA A 3 -23.54 -33.38 -1.80
C ALA A 3 -24.71 -33.52 -0.80
N LEU A 4 -24.62 -34.50 0.09
CA LEU A 4 -25.56 -34.65 1.20
C LEU A 4 -25.46 -33.42 2.12
N PRO A 5 -26.58 -32.80 2.51
CA PRO A 5 -26.56 -31.71 3.48
C PRO A 5 -26.16 -32.28 4.83
N ILE A 6 -25.07 -31.75 5.41
CA ILE A 6 -24.65 -32.10 6.77
C ILE A 6 -25.67 -31.44 7.73
N THR A 7 -26.67 -32.22 8.13
CA THR A 7 -27.75 -31.81 9.03
C THR A 7 -27.45 -32.29 10.45
N GLY A 8 -26.80 -31.43 11.25
CA GLY A 8 -26.68 -31.60 12.69
C GLY A 8 -26.09 -30.35 13.32
N THR A 9 -26.72 -29.82 14.37
CA THR A 9 -26.27 -28.64 15.13
C THR A 9 -24.81 -28.76 15.57
N ASP A 10 -24.38 -29.96 15.97
CA ASP A 10 -23.00 -30.25 16.38
C ASP A 10 -21.96 -30.04 15.27
N SER A 11 -22.31 -30.37 14.02
CA SER A 11 -21.40 -30.20 12.89
C SER A 11 -21.13 -28.73 12.58
N ARG A 12 -22.15 -27.88 12.72
CA ARG A 12 -22.05 -26.43 12.52
C ARG A 12 -21.21 -25.78 13.63
N VAL A 13 -21.42 -26.18 14.88
CA VAL A 13 -20.63 -25.69 16.01
C VAL A 13 -19.15 -26.08 15.85
N ARG A 14 -18.86 -27.32 15.46
CA ARG A 14 -17.47 -27.76 15.20
C ARG A 14 -16.82 -26.96 14.08
N GLN A 15 -17.52 -26.73 12.96
CA GLN A 15 -16.98 -25.94 11.86
C GLN A 15 -16.73 -24.48 12.26
N LEU A 16 -17.64 -23.88 13.02
CA LEU A 16 -17.49 -22.53 13.57
C LEU A 16 -16.24 -22.43 14.44
N VAL A 17 -16.10 -23.33 15.41
CA VAL A 17 -14.94 -23.37 16.31
C VAL A 17 -13.65 -23.57 15.51
N ALA A 18 -13.64 -24.49 14.55
CA ALA A 18 -12.46 -24.72 13.71
C ALA A 18 -12.09 -23.50 12.87
N ASN A 19 -13.07 -22.83 12.25
CA ASN A 19 -12.87 -21.60 11.48
C ASN A 19 -12.33 -20.46 12.36
N TYR A 20 -12.92 -20.28 13.54
CA TYR A 20 -12.54 -19.24 14.48
C TYR A 20 -11.12 -19.47 15.02
N CYS A 21 -10.87 -20.63 15.63
CA CYS A 21 -9.58 -20.96 16.25
C CYS A 21 -8.44 -20.93 15.23
N SER A 22 -8.65 -21.48 14.02
CA SER A 22 -7.63 -21.44 12.96
C SER A 22 -7.29 -20.02 12.52
N THR A 23 -8.31 -19.16 12.37
CA THR A 23 -8.12 -17.77 11.95
C THR A 23 -7.40 -16.97 13.05
N VAL A 24 -7.88 -17.06 14.30
CA VAL A 24 -7.29 -16.36 15.44
C VAL A 24 -5.86 -16.83 15.70
N LEU A 25 -5.59 -18.13 15.61
CA LEU A 25 -4.23 -18.68 15.77
C LEU A 25 -3.26 -18.08 14.74
N LEU A 26 -3.61 -18.10 13.45
CA LEU A 26 -2.72 -17.58 12.41
C LEU A 26 -2.54 -16.06 12.53
N MET A 27 -3.59 -15.32 12.90
CA MET A 27 -3.49 -13.89 13.19
C MET A 27 -2.56 -13.62 14.38
N TYR A 28 -2.66 -14.41 15.44
CA TYR A 28 -1.83 -14.27 16.64
C TYR A 28 -0.36 -14.59 16.34
N LEU A 29 -0.09 -15.65 15.56
CA LEU A 29 1.28 -15.97 15.12
C LEU A 29 1.86 -14.86 14.26
N GLY A 30 1.07 -14.27 13.36
CA GLY A 30 1.46 -13.09 12.60
C GLY A 30 1.77 -11.89 13.50
N LEU A 31 0.92 -11.62 14.49
CA LEU A 31 1.14 -10.56 15.47
C LEU A 31 2.47 -10.76 16.23
N LEU A 32 2.70 -11.96 16.78
CA LEU A 32 3.94 -12.28 17.48
C LEU A 32 5.18 -12.13 16.58
N PHE A 33 5.08 -12.52 15.31
CA PHE A 33 6.18 -12.33 14.36
C PHE A 33 6.55 -10.86 14.23
N TYR A 34 5.56 -9.97 14.05
CA TYR A 34 5.77 -8.55 13.82
C TYR A 34 6.04 -7.73 15.09
N THR A 35 5.68 -8.22 16.28
CA THR A 35 5.86 -7.47 17.53
C THR A 35 6.91 -8.05 18.48
N GLU A 36 7.16 -9.36 18.46
CA GLU A 36 8.03 -10.03 19.45
C GLU A 36 9.22 -10.77 18.82
N PHE A 37 9.00 -11.54 17.75
CA PHE A 37 10.03 -12.48 17.25
C PHE A 37 11.00 -11.87 16.23
N SER A 38 10.51 -11.04 15.31
CA SER A 38 11.36 -10.47 14.27
C SER A 38 11.78 -9.04 14.60
N VAL A 39 12.95 -8.89 15.23
CA VAL A 39 13.56 -7.58 15.53
C VAL A 39 13.67 -6.71 14.27
N TYR A 40 14.03 -7.32 13.14
CA TYR A 40 14.12 -6.65 11.85
C TYR A 40 12.78 -6.03 11.40
N HIS A 41 11.70 -6.81 11.41
CA HIS A 41 10.38 -6.30 11.00
C HIS A 41 9.78 -5.35 12.04
N ALA A 42 10.01 -5.59 13.33
CA ALA A 42 9.62 -4.65 14.39
C ALA A 42 10.31 -3.29 14.22
N GLY A 43 11.57 -3.28 13.78
CA GLY A 43 12.30 -2.05 13.44
C GLY A 43 11.75 -1.34 12.21
N ILE A 44 11.46 -2.07 11.13
CA ILE A 44 10.90 -1.48 9.90
C ILE A 44 9.49 -0.95 10.11
N TYR A 45 8.65 -1.70 10.84
CA TYR A 45 7.27 -1.34 11.13
C TYR A 45 7.14 -0.70 12.52
N GLY A 46 8.05 0.22 12.81
CA GLY A 46 8.12 0.96 14.08
C GLY A 46 7.44 2.33 14.05
N ALA A 47 6.53 2.59 13.11
CA ALA A 47 5.89 3.91 13.02
C ALA A 47 5.18 4.29 14.32
N TYR A 48 5.24 5.59 14.60
CA TYR A 48 4.82 6.18 15.86
C TYR A 48 4.24 7.56 15.61
N TRP A 49 3.14 7.86 16.30
CA TRP A 49 2.42 9.12 16.20
C TRP A 49 1.94 9.57 17.57
N GLU A 50 2.31 10.80 17.92
CA GLU A 50 1.74 11.57 19.03
C GLU A 50 0.85 12.66 18.43
N PRO A 51 -0.49 12.50 18.44
CA PRO A 51 -1.36 13.52 17.89
C PRO A 51 -1.09 14.90 18.49
N GLN A 52 -0.86 15.88 17.64
CA GLN A 52 -0.63 17.28 18.00
C GLN A 52 -1.81 18.13 17.54
N THR A 53 -2.19 19.11 18.35
CA THR A 53 -3.18 20.13 17.99
C THR A 53 -2.69 21.48 18.48
N LEU A 54 -2.49 22.44 17.56
CA LEU A 54 -1.91 23.75 17.88
C LEU A 54 -0.56 23.57 18.61
N THR A 55 -0.45 24.03 19.85
CA THR A 55 0.73 23.87 20.71
C THR A 55 0.66 22.65 21.63
N TRP A 56 -0.49 21.98 21.68
CA TRP A 56 -0.71 20.83 22.54
C TRP A 56 -0.25 19.53 21.87
N MET A 57 0.40 18.68 22.66
CA MET A 57 0.83 17.35 22.27
C MET A 57 0.11 16.33 23.14
N SER A 58 -0.49 15.32 22.50
CA SER A 58 -1.21 14.27 23.19
C SER A 58 -0.27 13.37 23.98
N ALA A 59 -0.71 12.97 25.18
CA ALA A 59 -0.09 11.87 25.93
C ALA A 59 -0.43 10.49 25.33
N ILE A 60 -1.32 10.44 24.33
CA ILE A 60 -1.66 9.19 23.65
C ILE A 60 -0.61 8.90 22.59
N HIS A 61 -0.03 7.72 22.70
CA HIS A 61 1.01 7.23 21.81
C HIS A 61 0.47 6.13 20.90
N ILE A 62 0.25 6.44 19.62
CA ILE A 62 -0.20 5.51 18.60
C ILE A 62 1.04 4.93 17.92
N SER A 63 1.14 3.60 17.84
CA SER A 63 2.25 2.93 17.16
C SER A 63 1.75 1.73 16.40
N THR A 64 2.49 1.30 15.37
CA THR A 64 2.13 0.12 14.57
C THR A 64 1.92 -1.13 15.45
N PRO A 65 2.81 -1.48 16.40
CA PRO A 65 2.58 -2.63 17.27
C PRO A 65 1.28 -2.52 18.10
N LYS A 66 0.99 -1.34 18.66
CA LYS A 66 -0.25 -1.11 19.41
C LYS A 66 -1.49 -1.21 18.51
N ALA A 67 -1.43 -0.66 17.30
CA ALA A 67 -2.52 -0.74 16.34
C ALA A 67 -2.79 -2.18 15.89
N LEU A 68 -1.75 -2.97 15.61
CA LEU A 68 -1.88 -4.39 15.27
C LEU A 68 -2.49 -5.20 16.43
N ARG A 69 -2.06 -4.96 17.67
CA ARG A 69 -2.65 -5.60 18.86
C ARG A 69 -4.13 -5.21 19.04
N ALA A 70 -4.48 -3.94 18.88
CA ALA A 70 -5.85 -3.47 18.97
C ALA A 70 -6.75 -4.10 17.89
N LEU A 71 -6.27 -4.13 16.64
CA LEU A 71 -6.97 -4.77 15.53
C LEU A 71 -7.13 -6.27 15.75
N PHE A 72 -6.11 -6.96 16.27
CA PHE A 72 -6.22 -8.37 16.61
C PHE A 72 -7.37 -8.64 17.58
N TRP A 73 -7.45 -7.90 18.69
CA TRP A 73 -8.52 -8.08 19.66
C TRP A 73 -9.90 -7.70 19.10
N ALA A 74 -9.99 -6.62 18.33
CA ALA A 74 -11.22 -6.25 17.65
C ALA A 74 -11.71 -7.38 16.71
N TYR A 75 -10.81 -7.98 15.93
CA TYR A 75 -11.12 -9.12 15.08
C TYR A 75 -11.49 -10.37 15.87
N ALA A 76 -10.78 -10.68 16.95
CA ALA A 76 -11.08 -11.83 17.80
C ALA A 76 -12.51 -11.77 18.36
N VAL A 77 -13.05 -10.56 18.60
CA VAL A 77 -14.44 -10.35 19.00
C VAL A 77 -15.39 -10.45 17.80
N VAL A 78 -15.12 -9.72 16.71
CA VAL A 78 -16.01 -9.63 15.54
C VAL A 78 -16.13 -10.96 14.78
N LEU A 79 -15.10 -11.80 14.78
CA LEU A 79 -15.11 -13.08 14.07
C LEU A 79 -16.09 -14.10 14.66
N VAL A 80 -16.49 -13.97 15.94
CA VAL A 80 -17.46 -14.86 16.58
C VAL A 80 -18.84 -14.76 15.91
N PRO A 81 -19.51 -13.58 15.90
CA PRO A 81 -20.78 -13.44 15.19
C PRO A 81 -20.62 -13.63 13.68
N TYR A 82 -19.47 -13.26 13.10
CA TYR A 82 -19.21 -13.50 11.68
C TYR A 82 -19.30 -14.99 11.31
N PHE A 83 -18.58 -15.87 12.01
CA PHE A 83 -18.63 -17.31 11.71
C PHE A 83 -19.93 -17.98 12.14
N ALA A 84 -20.63 -17.43 13.13
CA ALA A 84 -21.99 -17.85 13.46
C ALA A 84 -22.98 -17.62 12.30
N LEU A 85 -22.79 -16.52 11.55
CA LEU A 85 -23.66 -16.13 10.43
C LEU A 85 -23.17 -16.62 9.06
N ALA A 86 -21.88 -16.96 8.92
CA ALA A 86 -21.26 -17.32 7.64
C ALA A 86 -21.74 -18.66 7.04
N GLY A 87 -22.54 -19.44 7.76
CA GLY A 87 -23.04 -20.74 7.29
C GLY A 87 -21.94 -21.80 7.15
N ASN A 88 -21.99 -22.61 6.10
CA ASN A 88 -21.07 -23.74 5.87
C ASN A 88 -19.79 -23.36 5.08
N VAL A 89 -19.29 -22.13 5.23
CA VAL A 89 -18.08 -21.68 4.52
C VAL A 89 -16.83 -22.08 5.31
N GLU A 90 -15.90 -22.80 4.69
CA GLU A 90 -14.59 -23.08 5.28
C GLU A 90 -13.73 -21.81 5.26
N ALA A 91 -13.23 -21.40 6.42
CA ALA A 91 -12.33 -20.24 6.53
C ALA A 91 -10.99 -20.54 5.87
N LYS A 92 -10.33 -19.50 5.34
CA LYS A 92 -9.01 -19.64 4.72
C LYS A 92 -7.96 -20.18 5.70
N GLY A 93 -8.01 -19.73 6.96
CA GLY A 93 -7.16 -20.27 8.03
C GLY A 93 -7.38 -21.75 8.28
N TYR A 94 -8.64 -22.19 8.26
CA TYR A 94 -8.99 -23.60 8.45
C TYR A 94 -8.49 -24.47 7.29
N LEU A 95 -8.69 -24.03 6.04
CA LEU A 95 -8.16 -24.72 4.84
C LEU A 95 -6.64 -24.88 4.90
N PHE A 96 -5.93 -23.85 5.35
CA PHE A 96 -4.47 -23.91 5.46
C PHE A 96 -4.00 -24.88 6.56
N ILE A 97 -4.62 -24.87 7.74
CA ILE A 97 -4.30 -25.81 8.83
C ILE A 97 -4.65 -27.25 8.44
N LYS A 98 -5.78 -27.46 7.76
CA LYS A 98 -6.18 -28.76 7.21
C LYS A 98 -5.14 -29.30 6.25
N TRP A 99 -4.60 -28.45 5.38
CA TRP A 99 -3.47 -28.83 4.52
C TRP A 99 -2.21 -29.14 5.32
N LEU A 100 -1.81 -28.30 6.28
CA LEU A 100 -0.62 -28.54 7.12
C LEU A 100 -0.69 -29.89 7.83
N SER A 101 -1.84 -30.22 8.42
CA SER A 101 -2.07 -31.51 9.06
C SER A 101 -1.94 -32.67 8.06
N ALA A 102 -2.52 -32.55 6.87
CA ALA A 102 -2.38 -33.56 5.83
C ALA A 102 -0.95 -33.68 5.27
N ALA A 103 -0.19 -32.58 5.25
CA ALA A 103 1.21 -32.56 4.82
C ALA A 103 2.12 -33.33 5.78
N VAL A 104 1.88 -33.21 7.10
CA VAL A 104 2.54 -34.04 8.11
C VAL A 104 2.26 -35.54 7.88
N SER A 105 1.05 -35.86 7.42
CA SER A 105 0.65 -37.22 7.03
C SER A 105 1.12 -37.64 5.62
N GLY A 106 1.99 -36.87 4.97
CA GLY A 106 2.63 -37.23 3.69
C GLY A 106 2.00 -36.63 2.42
N ARG A 107 0.93 -35.81 2.52
CA ARG A 107 0.33 -35.16 1.34
C ARG A 107 1.11 -33.91 0.93
N THR A 108 1.88 -34.02 -0.15
CA THR A 108 2.72 -32.91 -0.63
C THR A 108 1.98 -31.88 -1.48
N LYS A 109 0.90 -32.26 -2.18
CA LYS A 109 0.16 -31.35 -3.07
C LYS A 109 -1.02 -30.67 -2.37
N MET A 110 -1.05 -29.32 -2.43
CA MET A 110 -2.21 -28.52 -2.04
C MET A 110 -3.35 -28.67 -3.06
N LEU A 111 -4.58 -28.73 -2.57
CA LEU A 111 -5.78 -28.54 -3.39
C LEU A 111 -5.87 -27.07 -3.85
N PRO A 112 -6.58 -26.77 -4.96
CA PRO A 112 -6.69 -25.39 -5.46
C PRO A 112 -7.21 -24.39 -4.41
N ALA A 113 -8.21 -24.78 -3.61
CA ALA A 113 -8.76 -23.94 -2.53
C ALA A 113 -7.75 -23.73 -1.39
N GLU A 114 -6.98 -24.75 -1.02
CA GLU A 114 -5.93 -24.65 0.00
C GLU A 114 -4.78 -23.76 -0.46
N LYS A 115 -4.39 -23.88 -1.74
CA LYS A 115 -3.37 -23.03 -2.35
C LYS A 115 -3.79 -21.56 -2.37
N GLN A 116 -5.03 -21.28 -2.79
CA GLN A 116 -5.56 -19.90 -2.76
C GLN A 116 -5.67 -19.37 -1.32
N ALA A 117 -6.12 -20.20 -0.37
CA ALA A 117 -6.15 -19.82 1.04
C ALA A 117 -4.76 -19.48 1.58
N ALA A 118 -3.75 -20.30 1.30
CA ALA A 118 -2.37 -20.07 1.68
C ALA A 118 -1.81 -18.76 1.09
N LEU A 119 -2.07 -18.49 -0.19
CA LEU A 119 -1.64 -17.26 -0.86
C LEU A 119 -2.32 -16.03 -0.28
N VAL A 120 -3.62 -16.08 0.04
CA VAL A 120 -4.32 -14.98 0.72
C VAL A 120 -3.74 -14.72 2.10
N LEU A 121 -3.45 -15.78 2.86
CA LEU A 121 -2.85 -15.64 4.20
C LEU A 121 -1.45 -15.04 4.12
N LEU A 122 -0.61 -15.51 3.19
CA LEU A 122 0.73 -14.94 2.94
C LEU A 122 0.66 -13.47 2.54
N LEU A 123 -0.28 -13.14 1.64
CA LEU A 123 -0.51 -11.78 1.18
C LEU A 123 -0.91 -10.86 2.33
N LYS A 124 -1.85 -11.30 3.18
CA LYS A 124 -2.25 -10.50 4.35
C LYS A 124 -1.13 -10.40 5.38
N PHE A 125 -0.37 -11.48 5.58
CA PHE A 125 0.80 -11.48 6.47
C PHE A 125 1.83 -10.42 6.05
N VAL A 126 2.10 -10.26 4.75
CA VAL A 126 3.02 -9.24 4.24
C VAL A 126 2.41 -7.83 4.26
N PHE A 127 1.20 -7.66 3.74
CA PHE A 127 0.68 -6.32 3.43
C PHE A 127 -0.12 -5.65 4.55
N VAL A 128 -0.74 -6.40 5.47
CA VAL A 128 -1.46 -5.80 6.60
C VAL A 128 -0.54 -4.98 7.51
N PRO A 129 0.60 -5.48 8.03
CA PRO A 129 1.49 -4.68 8.86
C PRO A 129 2.06 -3.48 8.09
N PHE A 130 2.42 -3.68 6.81
CA PHE A 130 2.87 -2.60 5.94
C PHE A 130 1.83 -1.48 5.81
N ILE A 131 0.57 -1.81 5.50
CA ILE A 131 -0.43 -0.78 5.24
C ILE A 131 -0.90 -0.08 6.52
N ILE A 132 -0.93 -0.78 7.65
CA ILE A 132 -1.20 -0.15 8.96
C ILE A 132 -0.06 0.79 9.34
N ASN A 133 1.19 0.37 9.15
CA ASN A 133 2.35 1.21 9.37
C ASN A 133 2.32 2.46 8.48
N ALA A 134 2.10 2.29 7.18
CA ALA A 134 1.97 3.39 6.22
C ALA A 134 0.83 4.34 6.59
N GLY A 135 -0.33 3.81 7.01
CA GLY A 135 -1.45 4.60 7.49
C GLY A 135 -1.08 5.50 8.66
N ILE A 136 -0.38 4.97 9.66
CA ILE A 136 0.10 5.74 10.81
C ILE A 136 1.11 6.80 10.37
N VAL A 137 2.08 6.43 9.51
CA VAL A 137 3.10 7.37 9.00
C VAL A 137 2.45 8.54 8.28
N HIS A 138 1.53 8.30 7.34
CA HIS A 138 0.96 9.37 6.53
C HIS A 138 0.00 10.27 7.32
N VAL A 139 -0.79 9.70 8.24
CA VAL A 139 -1.63 10.51 9.15
C VAL A 139 -0.75 11.33 10.10
N CYS A 140 0.34 10.75 10.61
CA CYS A 140 1.31 11.46 11.45
C CYS A 140 1.95 12.63 10.70
N GLN A 141 2.44 12.39 9.47
CA GLN A 141 3.02 13.42 8.62
C GLN A 141 2.02 14.54 8.36
N LEU A 142 0.77 14.21 7.99
CA LEU A 142 -0.27 15.20 7.77
C LEU A 142 -0.54 16.03 9.04
N ASN A 143 -0.69 15.37 10.19
CA ASN A 143 -0.92 16.03 11.46
C ASN A 143 0.21 17.00 11.81
N TYR A 144 1.47 16.58 11.68
CA TYR A 144 2.63 17.42 11.99
C TYR A 144 2.76 18.59 11.01
N ARG A 145 2.55 18.39 9.71
CA ARG A 145 2.59 19.48 8.72
C ARG A 145 1.50 20.52 8.94
N ILE A 146 0.29 20.11 9.34
CA ILE A 146 -0.77 21.04 9.72
C ILE A 146 -0.36 21.84 10.96
N VAL A 147 0.22 21.19 11.97
CA VAL A 147 0.66 21.84 13.20
C VAL A 147 1.84 22.79 12.97
N ASP A 148 2.75 22.47 12.05
CA ASP A 148 3.88 23.34 11.66
C ASP A 148 3.38 24.71 11.16
N VAL A 149 2.23 24.76 10.46
CA VAL A 149 1.58 26.03 10.04
C VAL A 149 1.23 26.89 11.26
N PHE A 150 0.56 26.29 12.25
CA PHE A 150 0.15 27.02 13.45
C PHE A 150 1.35 27.50 14.27
N LYS A 151 2.37 26.64 14.43
CA LYS A 151 3.62 27.00 15.12
C LYS A 151 4.32 28.16 14.41
N TYR A 152 4.36 28.15 13.08
CA TYR A 152 4.94 29.24 12.30
C TYR A 152 4.27 30.60 12.56
N TYR A 153 2.93 30.64 12.59
CA TYR A 153 2.19 31.87 12.89
C TYR A 153 2.27 32.31 14.36
N SER A 154 2.61 31.38 15.27
CA SER A 154 2.74 31.66 16.70
C SER A 154 4.11 32.26 17.08
N LEU A 155 5.11 32.15 16.20
CA LEU A 155 6.46 32.67 16.43
C LEU A 155 6.60 34.14 15.97
N PRO A 156 7.34 34.99 16.71
CA PRO A 156 7.78 36.29 16.22
C PRO A 156 8.50 36.15 14.87
N GLU A 157 8.35 37.13 13.98
CA GLU A 157 8.84 37.05 12.59
C GLU A 157 10.34 36.73 12.48
N LEU A 158 11.15 37.24 13.42
CA LEU A 158 12.59 37.02 13.52
C LEU A 158 12.97 35.59 13.94
N GLU A 159 12.07 34.86 14.59
CA GLU A 159 12.29 33.49 15.10
C GLU A 159 11.72 32.41 14.16
N ARG A 160 11.08 32.82 13.07
CA ARG A 160 10.50 31.89 12.10
C ARG A 160 11.62 31.12 11.38
N PRO A 161 11.57 29.76 11.36
CA PRO A 161 12.62 28.96 10.74
C PRO A 161 12.80 29.29 9.26
N TYR A 162 14.05 29.35 8.79
CA TYR A 162 14.37 29.64 7.38
C TYR A 162 13.71 28.66 6.39
N PHE A 163 13.55 27.38 6.77
CA PHE A 163 12.87 26.36 5.96
C PHE A 163 11.38 26.64 5.73
N VAL A 164 10.77 27.49 6.58
CA VAL A 164 9.34 27.81 6.55
C VAL A 164 9.08 29.22 5.98
N LYS A 165 10.13 29.92 5.50
CA LYS A 165 9.97 31.25 4.90
C LYS A 165 9.17 31.26 3.60
N ASP A 166 9.05 30.11 2.92
CA ASP A 166 8.17 29.96 1.77
C ASP A 166 6.93 29.15 2.13
N MET A 167 5.87 29.87 2.54
CA MET A 167 4.56 29.28 2.87
C MET A 167 4.02 28.37 1.77
N ALA A 168 4.32 28.65 0.50
CA ALA A 168 3.85 27.81 -0.60
C ALA A 168 4.46 26.39 -0.54
N VAL A 169 5.70 26.25 -0.08
CA VAL A 169 6.35 24.94 0.10
C VAL A 169 5.67 24.15 1.22
N LEU A 170 5.35 24.80 2.33
CA LEU A 170 4.63 24.14 3.44
C LEU A 170 3.23 23.66 2.99
N TYR A 171 2.49 24.49 2.24
CA TYR A 171 1.18 24.07 1.70
C TYR A 171 1.31 22.88 0.73
N LEU A 172 2.36 22.84 -0.10
CA LEU A 172 2.61 21.70 -0.99
C LEU A 172 2.97 20.43 -0.20
N GLN A 173 3.75 20.54 0.88
CA GLN A 173 4.02 19.40 1.78
C GLN A 173 2.75 18.87 2.47
N ILE A 174 1.85 19.77 2.90
CA ILE A 174 0.54 19.36 3.44
C ILE A 174 -0.27 18.65 2.36
N ALA A 175 -0.31 19.18 1.14
CA ALA A 175 -1.01 18.56 0.03
C ALA A 175 -0.46 17.16 -0.27
N THR A 176 0.87 17.00 -0.33
CA THR A 176 1.52 15.69 -0.48
C THR A 176 1.13 14.72 0.65
N ALA A 177 1.24 15.13 1.91
CA ALA A 177 0.91 14.28 3.05
C ALA A 177 -0.58 13.89 3.07
N PHE A 178 -1.46 14.82 2.68
CA PHE A 178 -2.89 14.58 2.54
C PHE A 178 -3.18 13.56 1.44
N VAL A 179 -2.53 13.71 0.28
CA VAL A 179 -2.69 12.79 -0.86
C VAL A 179 -2.23 11.37 -0.49
N TYR A 180 -1.10 11.19 0.20
CA TYR A 180 -0.68 9.87 0.67
C TYR A 180 -1.63 9.28 1.71
N THR A 181 -2.21 10.12 2.57
CA THR A 181 -3.26 9.69 3.52
C THR A 181 -4.52 9.24 2.79
N LEU A 182 -4.94 9.93 1.73
CA LEU A 182 -6.07 9.52 0.90
C LEU A 182 -5.79 8.21 0.14
N ASP A 183 -4.56 8.03 -0.36
CA ASP A 183 -4.15 6.80 -1.07
C ASP A 183 -4.23 5.56 -0.18
N VAL A 184 -3.75 5.65 1.07
CA VAL A 184 -3.57 4.49 1.94
C VAL A 184 -4.90 3.97 2.52
N VAL A 185 -5.90 4.84 2.74
CA VAL A 185 -7.18 4.48 3.37
C VAL A 185 -7.94 3.37 2.63
N PRO A 186 -8.16 3.44 1.31
CA PRO A 186 -8.76 2.35 0.54
C PRO A 186 -8.03 1.01 0.70
N PHE A 187 -6.69 1.02 0.75
CA PHE A 187 -5.90 -0.20 0.94
C PHE A 187 -6.04 -0.77 2.36
N VAL A 188 -6.07 0.08 3.40
CA VAL A 188 -6.30 -0.38 4.78
C VAL A 188 -7.61 -1.18 4.84
N VAL A 189 -8.70 -0.61 4.30
CA VAL A 189 -9.99 -1.30 4.26
C VAL A 189 -9.94 -2.56 3.39
N GLY A 190 -9.37 -2.47 2.19
CA GLY A 190 -9.29 -3.60 1.25
C GLY A 190 -8.49 -4.80 1.78
N TYR A 191 -7.44 -4.58 2.57
CA TYR A 191 -6.68 -5.68 3.20
C TYR A 191 -7.37 -6.26 4.43
N LEU A 192 -8.02 -5.41 5.22
CA LEU A 192 -8.66 -5.80 6.46
C LEU A 192 -10.00 -6.51 6.23
N THR A 193 -10.84 -6.03 5.31
CA THR A 193 -12.20 -6.55 5.14
C THR A 193 -12.39 -7.36 3.86
N GLU A 194 -13.30 -8.33 3.92
CA GLU A 194 -13.84 -9.06 2.76
C GLU A 194 -15.34 -9.28 2.99
N SER A 195 -16.18 -8.52 2.29
CA SER A 195 -17.62 -8.57 2.45
C SER A 195 -18.35 -8.47 1.11
N HIS A 196 -19.54 -9.07 1.05
CA HIS A 196 -20.43 -8.91 -0.12
C HIS A 196 -20.96 -7.48 -0.25
N LEU A 197 -21.24 -6.82 0.88
CA LEU A 197 -21.78 -5.45 0.91
C LEU A 197 -20.80 -4.44 0.30
N GLN A 198 -19.50 -4.66 0.46
CA GLN A 198 -18.44 -3.79 -0.08
C GLN A 198 -17.96 -4.23 -1.47
N ASP A 199 -18.52 -5.31 -2.04
CA ASP A 199 -18.09 -5.92 -3.30
C ASP A 199 -16.55 -6.09 -3.39
N ASN A 200 -15.91 -6.51 -2.30
CA ASN A 200 -14.45 -6.57 -2.21
C ASN A 200 -13.89 -7.96 -1.93
N LYS A 201 -14.64 -9.02 -2.28
CA LYS A 201 -14.17 -10.39 -2.12
C LYS A 201 -12.97 -10.68 -3.03
N ILE A 202 -11.99 -11.39 -2.48
CA ILE A 202 -10.87 -11.92 -3.26
C ILE A 202 -11.38 -13.06 -4.13
N LYS A 203 -11.42 -12.85 -5.45
CA LYS A 203 -11.71 -13.90 -6.44
C LYS A 203 -10.53 -14.85 -6.59
N SER A 204 -9.32 -14.30 -6.66
CA SER A 204 -8.07 -15.07 -6.68
C SER A 204 -6.86 -14.23 -6.28
N VAL A 205 -5.77 -14.89 -5.93
CA VAL A 205 -4.43 -14.34 -5.76
C VAL A 205 -3.51 -14.87 -6.85
N ASP A 206 -2.61 -14.02 -7.34
CA ASP A 206 -1.61 -14.39 -8.34
C ASP A 206 -0.78 -15.58 -7.83
N VAL A 207 -0.66 -16.62 -8.66
CA VAL A 207 0.06 -17.86 -8.33
C VAL A 207 1.50 -17.85 -8.86
N THR A 208 1.89 -16.80 -9.59
CA THR A 208 3.14 -16.74 -10.33
C THR A 208 4.25 -16.08 -9.53
N ALA A 209 5.44 -16.68 -9.51
CA ALA A 209 6.59 -16.13 -8.80
C ALA A 209 6.97 -14.73 -9.31
N SER A 210 6.84 -14.47 -10.61
CA SER A 210 7.15 -13.16 -11.20
C SER A 210 6.20 -12.06 -10.73
N GLY A 211 4.90 -12.35 -10.59
CA GLY A 211 3.94 -11.38 -10.07
C GLY A 211 4.28 -10.98 -8.64
N TRP A 212 4.55 -11.97 -7.78
CA TRP A 212 5.03 -11.74 -6.43
C TRP A 212 6.35 -10.97 -6.39
N PHE A 213 7.33 -11.34 -7.21
CA PHE A 213 8.65 -10.70 -7.24
C PHE A 213 8.56 -9.20 -7.56
N PHE A 214 7.98 -8.83 -8.71
CA PHE A 214 7.90 -7.42 -9.10
C PHE A 214 6.97 -6.61 -8.19
N CYS A 215 5.93 -7.24 -7.62
CA CYS A 215 5.09 -6.60 -6.64
C CYS A 215 5.85 -6.32 -5.34
N LEU A 216 6.49 -7.34 -4.75
CA LEU A 216 7.18 -7.22 -3.46
C LEU A 216 8.34 -6.24 -3.53
N MET A 217 9.11 -6.20 -4.63
CA MET A 217 10.18 -5.21 -4.83
C MET A 217 9.73 -3.75 -4.65
N CYS A 218 8.44 -3.45 -4.78
CA CYS A 218 7.90 -2.11 -4.57
C CYS A 218 7.64 -1.75 -3.09
N TYR A 219 7.79 -2.68 -2.14
CA TYR A 219 7.36 -2.49 -0.75
C TYR A 219 8.42 -2.92 0.27
N PRO A 220 8.50 -2.27 1.45
CA PRO A 220 9.35 -2.73 2.54
C PRO A 220 8.97 -4.13 3.02
N PRO A 221 9.95 -4.97 3.43
CA PRO A 221 11.40 -4.72 3.44
C PRO A 221 12.10 -4.81 2.06
N PHE A 222 11.43 -5.37 1.06
CA PHE A 222 12.06 -5.76 -0.21
C PHE A 222 12.51 -4.56 -1.03
N ASN A 223 11.82 -3.43 -0.97
CA ASN A 223 12.26 -2.20 -1.63
C ASN A 223 13.57 -1.66 -1.02
N ASN A 224 13.80 -1.81 0.28
CA ASN A 224 15.06 -1.42 0.92
C ASN A 224 16.20 -2.35 0.46
N ALA A 225 15.93 -3.65 0.35
CA ALA A 225 16.88 -4.61 -0.20
C ALA A 225 17.19 -4.33 -1.68
N ALA A 226 16.18 -4.02 -2.49
CA ALA A 226 16.36 -3.58 -3.87
C ALA A 226 17.14 -2.25 -3.93
N GLY A 227 16.86 -1.34 -2.99
CA GLY A 227 17.53 -0.04 -2.82
C GLY A 227 19.03 -0.14 -2.55
N ALA A 228 19.52 -1.26 -2.01
CA ALA A 228 20.95 -1.51 -1.87
C ALA A 228 21.68 -1.67 -3.22
N PHE A 229 20.96 -2.08 -4.27
CA PHE A 229 21.49 -2.23 -5.63
C PHE A 229 21.02 -1.12 -6.57
N ILE A 230 19.83 -0.57 -6.30
CA ILE A 230 19.15 0.45 -7.10
C ILE A 230 18.74 1.59 -6.16
N PRO A 231 19.68 2.42 -5.69
CA PRO A 231 19.39 3.45 -4.70
C PRO A 231 18.45 4.51 -5.30
N THR A 232 17.17 4.38 -4.99
CA THR A 232 16.14 5.37 -5.27
C THR A 232 15.64 5.94 -3.95
N ASN A 233 16.46 6.77 -3.31
CA ASN A 233 15.96 7.67 -2.26
C ASN A 233 15.15 8.77 -2.96
N VAL A 234 13.90 8.45 -3.33
CA VAL A 234 12.98 9.44 -3.88
C VAL A 234 12.40 10.24 -2.72
N PRO A 235 12.72 11.53 -2.56
CA PRO A 235 12.11 12.35 -1.53
C PRO A 235 10.64 12.61 -1.84
N ASP A 236 9.85 12.94 -0.81
CA ASP A 236 8.43 13.27 -0.94
C ASP A 236 8.19 14.69 -1.48
N HIS A 237 9.26 15.46 -1.72
CA HIS A 237 9.22 16.81 -2.27
C HIS A 237 10.56 17.18 -2.93
N VAL A 238 10.53 18.16 -3.82
CA VAL A 238 11.72 18.68 -4.51
C VAL A 238 12.48 19.64 -3.59
N GLU A 239 13.46 19.19 -2.80
CA GLU A 239 14.33 20.13 -2.05
C GLU A 239 15.46 20.71 -2.91
N SER A 240 15.88 19.97 -3.93
CA SER A 240 17.20 20.15 -4.54
C SER A 240 17.31 21.38 -5.45
N PHE A 241 16.21 21.89 -6.02
CA PHE A 241 16.27 23.03 -6.96
C PHE A 241 16.55 24.39 -6.30
N ALA A 242 16.10 24.61 -5.07
CA ALA A 242 16.44 25.83 -4.33
C ALA A 242 17.95 25.97 -4.12
N ALA A 243 18.66 24.84 -4.05
CA ALA A 243 20.12 24.80 -3.95
C ALA A 243 20.85 24.99 -5.30
N ILE A 244 20.18 24.76 -6.45
CA ILE A 244 20.78 24.88 -7.80
C ILE A 244 20.62 26.29 -8.36
N LEU A 245 19.39 26.81 -8.32
CA LEU A 245 19.03 28.09 -8.95
C LEU A 245 19.10 29.27 -7.98
N GLY A 246 19.49 29.02 -6.73
CA GLY A 246 19.38 29.97 -5.65
C GLY A 246 17.93 30.24 -5.25
N THR A 247 17.76 31.11 -4.25
CA THR A 247 16.44 31.60 -3.82
C THR A 247 15.98 32.80 -4.65
N ASP A 248 16.53 32.97 -5.85
CA ASP A 248 16.15 34.05 -6.74
C ASP A 248 14.75 33.81 -7.34
N PHE A 249 14.22 34.81 -8.04
CA PHE A 249 12.86 34.73 -8.58
C PHE A 249 12.65 33.51 -9.48
N ILE A 250 13.64 33.16 -10.32
CA ILE A 250 13.52 32.06 -11.29
C ILE A 250 13.57 30.71 -10.57
N GLY A 251 14.55 30.53 -9.67
CA GLY A 251 14.70 29.32 -8.88
C GLY A 251 13.48 29.02 -8.01
N ARG A 252 12.94 30.05 -7.35
CA ARG A 252 11.72 29.91 -6.54
C ARG A 252 10.52 29.50 -7.40
N ASN A 253 10.26 30.18 -8.51
CA ASN A 253 9.10 29.85 -9.35
C ASN A 253 9.22 28.45 -9.97
N LEU A 254 10.41 28.04 -10.41
CA LEU A 254 10.59 26.69 -10.95
C LEU A 254 10.34 25.62 -9.87
N HIS A 255 10.86 25.82 -8.66
CA HIS A 255 10.61 24.93 -7.52
C HIS A 255 9.09 24.79 -7.24
N LEU A 256 8.34 25.89 -7.24
CA LEU A 256 6.89 25.85 -7.03
C LEU A 256 6.15 25.16 -8.17
N VAL A 257 6.52 25.41 -9.42
CA VAL A 257 5.90 24.77 -10.60
C VAL A 257 6.12 23.26 -10.56
N LEU A 258 7.36 22.81 -10.31
CA LEU A 258 7.69 21.39 -10.28
C LEU A 258 6.99 20.67 -9.12
N ASN A 259 7.02 21.21 -7.90
CA ASN A 259 6.29 20.59 -6.79
C ASN A 259 4.78 20.59 -7.00
N SER A 260 4.20 21.68 -7.55
CA SER A 260 2.76 21.71 -7.87
C SER A 260 2.39 20.64 -8.91
N LEU A 261 3.22 20.46 -9.95
CA LEU A 261 3.03 19.43 -10.96
C LEU A 261 3.16 18.01 -10.35
N ALA A 262 4.13 17.80 -9.47
CA ALA A 262 4.29 16.53 -8.78
C ALA A 262 3.10 16.22 -7.86
N VAL A 263 2.60 17.20 -7.09
CA VAL A 263 1.39 17.06 -6.29
C VAL A 263 0.17 16.76 -7.16
N LEU A 264 0.04 17.38 -8.33
CA LEU A 264 -1.04 17.08 -9.27
C LEU A 264 -0.99 15.62 -9.74
N PHE A 265 0.21 15.11 -10.07
CA PHE A 265 0.38 13.69 -10.40
C PHE A 265 0.09 12.79 -9.20
N LEU A 266 0.51 13.13 -8.00
CA LEU A 266 0.17 12.36 -6.79
C LEU A 266 -1.34 12.37 -6.52
N LEU A 267 -2.02 13.49 -6.74
CA LEU A 267 -3.47 13.59 -6.59
C LEU A 267 -4.19 12.70 -7.61
N ALA A 268 -3.71 12.69 -8.86
CA ALA A 268 -4.19 11.77 -9.88
C ALA A 268 -3.94 10.30 -9.46
N TYR A 269 -2.78 9.99 -8.88
CA TYR A 269 -2.45 8.69 -8.31
C TYR A 269 -3.42 8.28 -7.18
N ALA A 270 -3.65 9.13 -6.18
CA ALA A 270 -4.59 8.83 -5.09
C ALA A 270 -6.04 8.71 -5.58
N SER A 271 -6.43 9.48 -6.60
CA SER A 271 -7.78 9.35 -7.20
C SER A 271 -8.02 8.00 -7.87
N CYS A 272 -6.95 7.33 -8.32
CA CYS A 272 -7.03 5.93 -8.78
C CYS A 272 -7.37 5.00 -7.62
N SER A 273 -6.73 5.16 -6.46
CA SER A 273 -7.04 4.37 -5.25
C SER A 273 -8.45 4.62 -4.74
N VAL A 274 -8.95 5.86 -4.83
CA VAL A 274 -10.36 6.18 -4.53
C VAL A 274 -11.31 5.50 -5.53
N SER A 275 -10.96 5.47 -6.82
CA SER A 275 -11.77 4.82 -7.86
C SER A 275 -11.83 3.30 -7.69
N LEU A 276 -10.72 2.68 -7.28
CA LEU A 276 -10.68 1.27 -6.89
C LEU A 276 -11.50 0.98 -5.62
N GLY A 277 -11.56 1.96 -4.71
CA GLY A 277 -12.33 1.87 -3.47
C GLY A 277 -11.89 0.67 -2.63
N TRP A 278 -12.86 -0.13 -2.16
CA TRP A 278 -12.59 -1.27 -1.28
C TRP A 278 -11.92 -2.46 -1.97
N LYS A 279 -11.78 -2.42 -3.31
CA LYS A 279 -11.08 -3.44 -4.10
C LYS A 279 -9.56 -3.26 -4.08
N CYS A 280 -9.04 -2.16 -3.54
CA CYS A 280 -7.61 -1.90 -3.39
C CYS A 280 -6.88 -3.03 -2.67
N SER A 281 -6.03 -3.76 -3.41
CA SER A 281 -5.05 -4.69 -2.85
C SER A 281 -4.10 -5.16 -3.94
N ASN A 282 -2.88 -5.50 -3.54
CA ASN A 282 -1.88 -6.04 -4.44
C ASN A 282 -2.12 -7.53 -4.71
N LEU A 283 -1.71 -8.03 -5.87
CA LEU A 283 -1.69 -9.45 -6.25
C LEU A 283 -3.05 -10.16 -6.23
N THR A 284 -4.17 -9.43 -6.08
CA THR A 284 -5.50 -10.05 -6.06
C THR A 284 -6.37 -9.57 -7.20
N SER A 285 -7.26 -10.45 -7.63
CA SER A 285 -8.40 -10.10 -8.47
C SER A 285 -9.63 -9.93 -7.59
N ARG A 286 -10.21 -8.72 -7.58
CA ARG A 286 -11.43 -8.34 -6.83
C ARG A 286 -12.51 -7.70 -7.71
N GLY A 287 -12.37 -7.82 -9.03
CA GLY A 287 -13.24 -7.15 -10.00
C GLY A 287 -12.57 -5.97 -10.69
N VAL A 288 -13.01 -5.71 -11.91
CA VAL A 288 -12.46 -4.67 -12.78
C VAL A 288 -13.13 -3.33 -12.50
N VAL A 289 -12.34 -2.26 -12.48
CA VAL A 289 -12.82 -0.89 -12.33
C VAL A 289 -12.57 -0.14 -13.63
N ARG A 290 -13.58 0.60 -14.10
CA ARG A 290 -13.57 1.32 -15.39
C ARG A 290 -13.84 2.82 -15.23
N SER A 291 -14.07 3.29 -14.01
CA SER A 291 -14.36 4.68 -13.70
C SER A 291 -13.09 5.50 -13.46
N GLY A 292 -13.21 6.83 -13.59
CA GLY A 292 -12.09 7.73 -13.40
C GLY A 292 -10.99 7.53 -14.46
N LEU A 293 -9.73 7.61 -14.04
CA LEU A 293 -8.58 7.47 -14.95
C LEU A 293 -8.45 6.06 -15.54
N TYR A 294 -9.05 5.04 -14.91
CA TYR A 294 -9.11 3.68 -15.46
C TYR A 294 -9.95 3.59 -16.74
N GLY A 295 -10.76 4.60 -17.06
CA GLY A 295 -11.46 4.68 -18.35
C GLY A 295 -10.58 5.17 -19.51
N ILE A 296 -9.36 5.65 -19.22
CA ILE A 296 -8.45 6.26 -20.21
C ILE A 296 -7.25 5.34 -20.49
N VAL A 297 -6.62 4.84 -19.43
CA VAL A 297 -5.50 3.89 -19.49
C VAL A 297 -5.68 2.82 -18.42
N ARG A 298 -5.06 1.65 -18.58
CA ARG A 298 -5.24 0.52 -17.64
C ARG A 298 -4.45 0.64 -16.34
N HIS A 299 -3.30 1.30 -16.34
CA HIS A 299 -2.47 1.51 -15.15
C HIS A 299 -2.18 2.99 -14.85
N PRO A 300 -3.21 3.84 -14.66
CA PRO A 300 -3.03 5.27 -14.43
C PRO A 300 -2.24 5.55 -13.15
N ALA A 301 -2.49 4.77 -12.08
CA ALA A 301 -1.77 4.91 -10.82
C ALA A 301 -0.26 4.77 -11.00
N TYR A 302 0.19 3.77 -11.75
CA TYR A 302 1.63 3.54 -11.98
C TYR A 302 2.25 4.66 -12.80
N VAL A 303 1.52 5.19 -13.80
CA VAL A 303 1.97 6.30 -14.64
C VAL A 303 2.12 7.57 -13.81
N CYS A 304 1.08 7.95 -13.08
CA CYS A 304 1.07 9.16 -12.26
C CYS A 304 2.13 9.11 -11.15
N LYS A 305 2.30 7.97 -10.50
CA LYS A 305 3.34 7.78 -9.47
C LYS A 305 4.75 7.91 -10.05
N ASN A 306 5.00 7.26 -11.20
CA ASN A 306 6.31 7.39 -11.85
C ASN A 306 6.56 8.82 -12.32
N ALA A 307 5.56 9.52 -12.88
CA ALA A 307 5.70 10.91 -13.30
C ALA A 307 6.08 11.83 -12.11
N ALA A 308 5.44 11.67 -10.96
CA ALA A 308 5.82 12.40 -9.74
C ALA A 308 7.26 12.08 -9.30
N TRP A 309 7.66 10.81 -9.34
CA TRP A 309 9.03 10.40 -9.02
C TRP A 309 10.07 10.91 -10.00
N TRP A 310 9.75 11.02 -11.29
CA TRP A 310 10.62 11.65 -12.26
C TRP A 310 10.84 13.13 -11.98
N ILE A 311 9.85 13.83 -11.44
CA ILE A 311 10.01 15.21 -10.97
C ILE A 311 10.87 15.26 -9.71
N PHE A 312 10.58 14.41 -8.71
CA PHE A 312 11.32 14.38 -7.44
C PHE A 312 12.77 13.93 -7.61
N ALA A 313 13.00 12.70 -8.04
CA ALA A 313 14.35 12.14 -8.18
C ALA A 313 15.10 12.77 -9.37
N GLY A 314 14.42 13.14 -10.46
CA GLY A 314 15.05 13.88 -11.55
C GLY A 314 15.61 15.22 -11.10
N SER A 315 14.97 15.90 -10.14
CA SER A 315 15.52 17.13 -9.56
C SER A 315 16.84 16.91 -8.83
N ILE A 316 17.01 15.77 -8.16
CA ILE A 316 18.25 15.40 -7.48
C ILE A 316 19.35 15.13 -8.51
N ALA A 317 19.04 14.40 -9.58
CA ALA A 317 20.00 14.15 -10.65
C ALA A 317 20.49 15.46 -11.29
N ILE A 318 19.59 16.42 -11.55
CA ILE A 318 19.95 17.74 -12.07
C ILE A 318 20.82 18.51 -11.06
N HIS A 319 20.52 18.41 -9.75
CA HIS A 319 21.35 19.00 -8.70
C HIS A 319 22.75 18.43 -8.66
N ASN A 320 22.86 17.09 -8.67
CA ASN A 320 24.13 16.41 -8.68
C ASN A 320 24.95 16.78 -9.92
N ALA A 321 24.30 16.88 -11.09
CA ALA A 321 24.95 17.34 -12.32
C ALA A 321 25.52 18.76 -12.19
N ALA A 322 24.72 19.71 -11.68
CA ALA A 322 25.16 21.09 -11.47
C ALA A 322 26.29 21.20 -10.44
N ALA A 323 26.31 20.33 -9.44
CA ALA A 323 27.34 20.27 -8.40
C ALA A 323 28.58 19.44 -8.80
N GLY A 324 28.68 18.95 -10.04
CA GLY A 324 29.79 18.12 -10.51
C GLY A 324 29.85 16.72 -9.87
N ARG A 325 28.74 16.25 -9.29
CA ARG A 325 28.60 14.92 -8.68
C ARG A 325 28.05 13.92 -9.71
N PRO A 326 28.28 12.59 -9.53
CA PRO A 326 27.68 11.58 -10.40
C PRO A 326 26.16 11.65 -10.38
N TRP A 327 25.54 11.85 -11.55
CA TRP A 327 24.08 12.00 -11.72
C TRP A 327 23.47 10.98 -12.68
N VAL A 328 24.28 10.44 -13.60
CA VAL A 328 23.84 9.43 -14.57
C VAL A 328 23.32 8.19 -13.85
N PHE A 329 24.00 7.79 -12.77
CA PHE A 329 23.59 6.65 -11.95
C PHE A 329 22.22 6.86 -11.30
N ASP A 330 21.89 8.08 -10.87
CA ASP A 330 20.58 8.42 -10.30
C ASP A 330 19.46 8.23 -11.34
N LEU A 331 19.69 8.70 -12.58
CA LEU A 331 18.73 8.54 -13.68
C LEU A 331 18.59 7.08 -14.12
N LEU A 332 19.68 6.32 -14.14
CA LEU A 332 19.65 4.89 -14.44
C LEU A 332 18.85 4.12 -13.39
N CYS A 333 19.04 4.43 -12.11
CA CYS A 333 18.28 3.81 -11.02
C CYS A 333 16.79 4.14 -11.13
N LEU A 334 16.47 5.41 -11.44
CA LEU A 334 15.10 5.85 -11.65
C LEU A 334 14.43 5.15 -12.84
N ALA A 335 15.14 5.04 -13.98
CA ALA A 335 14.65 4.31 -15.16
C ALA A 335 14.42 2.83 -14.86
N LEU A 336 15.34 2.18 -14.15
CA LEU A 336 15.21 0.79 -13.74
C LEU A 336 14.00 0.58 -12.83
N PHE A 337 13.74 1.52 -11.93
CA PHE A 337 12.56 1.46 -11.06
C PHE A 337 11.25 1.67 -11.83
N THR A 338 11.25 2.53 -12.86
CA THR A 338 10.14 2.61 -13.82
C THR A 338 9.92 1.30 -14.54
N CYS A 339 10.99 0.59 -14.95
CA CYS A 339 10.88 -0.75 -15.53
C CYS A 339 10.25 -1.76 -14.56
N VAL A 340 10.57 -1.70 -13.25
CA VAL A 340 9.93 -2.56 -12.23
C VAL A 340 8.42 -2.35 -12.20
N TYR A 341 7.94 -1.09 -12.25
CA TYR A 341 6.50 -0.79 -12.31
C TYR A 341 5.85 -1.25 -13.61
N ALA A 342 6.56 -1.13 -14.74
CA ALA A 342 6.07 -1.65 -16.01
C ALA A 342 5.92 -3.18 -15.97
N MET A 343 6.92 -3.90 -15.46
CA MET A 343 6.88 -5.35 -15.29
C MET A 343 5.78 -5.78 -14.33
N ARG A 344 5.60 -5.03 -13.23
CA ARG A 344 4.51 -5.26 -12.29
C ARG A 344 3.14 -5.17 -12.97
N ALA A 345 2.89 -4.11 -13.75
CA ALA A 345 1.67 -3.97 -14.54
C ALA A 345 1.44 -5.15 -15.49
N ILE A 346 2.48 -5.57 -16.21
CA ILE A 346 2.39 -6.70 -17.15
C ILE A 346 2.05 -8.00 -16.40
N THR A 347 2.67 -8.26 -15.26
CA THR A 347 2.37 -9.46 -14.47
C THR A 347 0.97 -9.44 -13.87
N GLU A 348 0.52 -8.26 -13.42
CA GLU A 348 -0.83 -8.04 -12.90
C GLU A 348 -1.88 -8.26 -13.99
N GLU A 349 -1.70 -7.66 -15.18
CA GLU A 349 -2.54 -7.88 -16.35
C GLU A 349 -2.68 -9.37 -16.69
N ARG A 350 -1.56 -10.12 -16.68
CA ARG A 350 -1.58 -11.56 -16.94
C ARG A 350 -2.43 -12.31 -15.92
N HIS A 351 -2.32 -11.96 -14.63
CA HIS A 351 -3.14 -12.56 -13.59
C HIS A 351 -4.63 -12.20 -13.77
N LEU A 352 -4.93 -10.94 -14.05
CA LEU A 352 -6.31 -10.47 -14.27
C LEU A 352 -6.95 -11.11 -15.51
N GLN A 353 -6.21 -11.26 -16.60
CA GLN A 353 -6.68 -11.95 -17.82
C GLN A 353 -7.10 -13.40 -17.57
N TYR A 354 -6.37 -14.13 -16.72
CA TYR A 354 -6.72 -15.51 -16.39
C TYR A 354 -7.85 -15.61 -15.36
N SER A 355 -7.95 -14.65 -14.44
CA SER A 355 -8.81 -14.76 -13.27
C SER A 355 -10.14 -14.01 -13.36
N ASP A 356 -10.28 -13.04 -14.25
CA ASP A 356 -11.48 -12.23 -14.39
C ASP A 356 -11.93 -12.13 -15.86
N VAL A 357 -13.09 -12.73 -16.14
CA VAL A 357 -13.68 -12.80 -17.49
C VAL A 357 -13.97 -11.39 -18.05
N GLU A 358 -14.26 -10.43 -17.16
CA GLU A 358 -14.54 -9.04 -17.57
C GLU A 358 -13.29 -8.28 -17.99
N TYR A 359 -12.10 -8.77 -17.66
CA TYR A 359 -10.84 -8.07 -17.93
C TYR A 359 -10.50 -8.04 -19.42
N ALA A 360 -10.84 -9.09 -20.17
CA ALA A 360 -10.68 -9.11 -21.63
C ALA A 360 -11.52 -8.02 -22.30
N SER A 361 -12.77 -7.85 -21.87
CA SER A 361 -13.65 -6.78 -22.36
C SER A 361 -13.13 -5.39 -21.98
N TYR A 362 -12.55 -5.25 -20.79
CA TYR A 362 -11.91 -4.01 -20.37
C TYR A 362 -10.71 -3.64 -21.23
N CYS A 363 -9.85 -4.59 -21.58
CA CYS A 363 -8.72 -4.33 -22.49
C CYS A 363 -9.16 -3.89 -23.90
N GLN A 364 -10.33 -4.33 -24.37
CA GLN A 364 -10.89 -3.87 -25.64
C GLN A 364 -11.43 -2.43 -25.55
N GLN A 365 -12.05 -2.07 -24.42
CA GLN A 365 -12.56 -0.72 -24.19
C GLN A 365 -11.45 0.30 -23.94
N VAL A 366 -10.42 -0.12 -23.21
CA VAL A 366 -9.27 0.71 -22.83
C VAL A 366 -8.01 0.04 -23.36
N PRO A 367 -7.64 0.28 -24.64
CA PRO A 367 -6.54 -0.42 -25.31
C PRO A 367 -5.16 0.00 -24.82
N TYR A 368 -5.03 1.16 -24.19
CA TYR A 368 -3.76 1.72 -23.76
C TYR A 368 -3.37 1.27 -22.35
N ARG A 369 -2.15 0.72 -22.21
CA ARG A 369 -1.65 0.27 -20.90
C ARG A 369 -1.26 1.44 -20.00
N PHE A 370 -0.44 2.35 -20.53
CA PHE A 370 0.23 3.39 -19.74
C PHE A 370 -0.03 4.81 -20.27
N LEU A 371 0.12 5.04 -21.58
CA LEU A 371 -0.08 6.35 -22.19
C LEU A 371 -1.11 6.25 -23.33
N PRO A 372 -2.01 7.24 -23.48
CA PRO A 372 -2.87 7.32 -24.65
C PRO A 372 -2.02 7.28 -25.92
N CYS A 373 -2.49 6.55 -26.93
CA CYS A 373 -1.82 6.39 -28.23
C CYS A 373 -0.48 5.60 -28.20
N TRP A 374 -0.16 4.93 -27.09
CA TRP A 374 0.94 3.96 -26.99
C TRP A 374 0.36 2.60 -26.56
N ILE A 375 0.45 1.61 -27.45
CA ILE A 375 -0.10 0.25 -27.23
C ILE A 375 0.80 -0.55 -26.29
#